data_AF-U6DQY5-F1
#
_entry.id   AF-U6DQY5-F1
#
_cell.length_a   1.000
_cell.length_b   1.000
_cell.length_c   1.000
_cell.angle_alpha   90.00
_cell.angle_beta   90.00
_cell.angle_gamma   90.00
#
_symmetry.space_group_name_H-M   'P 1'
#
loop_
_entity.id
_entity.type
_entity.pdbx_description
1 polymer ?
#
loop_
_entity_poly.entity_id
_entity_poly.type
_entity_poly.pdbx_seq_one_letter_code
_entity_poly.pdbx_strand_id
1 'polypeptide(L)'
;MDPEGDRNGRAEKNFLKMGKKSKKDEKKEKKPTVSTFAMFRYSNWLDKLYMLVGTMAAIIHGAALPLMMLVFGDMTDSFANAGIPGNVTFINTTNGSNPNEPPFVNILEEEMTTYAYYYSGIGAGVLVAAYIQVSFWCLAAGRQILRIRKQFFHAIMRQEIGWFDVHDVGELNTRLTDDVSKINE
;
A
#
# COMPACT_ATOMS: atom_id res chain seq x y z
N MET A 1 -30.70 51.64 31.87
CA MET A 1 -29.56 50.71 31.77
C MET A 1 -30.07 49.33 32.18
N ASP A 2 -30.21 48.39 31.23
CA ASP A 2 -30.85 47.09 31.48
C ASP A 2 -29.88 46.09 32.17
N PRO A 3 -30.18 45.63 33.41
CA PRO A 3 -29.35 44.67 34.13
C PRO A 3 -29.49 43.22 33.64
N GLU A 4 -30.28 42.98 32.59
CA GLU A 4 -30.51 41.64 32.02
C GLU A 4 -29.46 41.26 30.96
N GLY A 5 -28.92 42.24 30.22
CA GLY A 5 -27.92 41.99 29.17
C GLY A 5 -26.58 41.49 29.70
N ASP A 6 -26.16 41.96 30.87
CA ASP A 6 -24.86 41.59 31.47
C ASP A 6 -24.88 40.18 32.09
N ARG A 7 -26.04 39.76 32.63
CA ARG A 7 -26.23 38.40 33.18
C ARG A 7 -26.22 37.34 32.07
N ASN A 8 -26.84 37.62 30.94
CA ASN A 8 -26.87 36.71 29.79
C ASN A 8 -25.47 36.52 29.17
N GLY A 9 -24.73 37.62 28.99
CA GLY A 9 -23.36 37.57 28.47
C GLY A 9 -22.36 36.83 29.37
N ARG A 10 -22.58 36.81 30.68
CA ARG A 10 -21.75 36.05 31.63
C ARG A 10 -22.08 34.55 31.61
N ALA A 11 -23.36 34.20 31.48
CA ALA A 11 -23.79 32.81 31.32
C ALA A 11 -23.24 32.22 30.00
N GLU A 12 -23.41 32.92 28.88
CA GLU A 12 -22.94 32.49 27.56
C GLU A 12 -21.41 32.29 27.52
N LYS A 13 -20.64 33.20 28.13
CA LYS A 13 -19.19 33.05 28.27
C LYS A 13 -18.80 31.83 29.11
N ASN A 14 -19.57 31.51 30.14
CA ASN A 14 -19.34 30.33 30.98
C ASN A 14 -19.72 29.03 30.24
N PHE A 15 -20.82 29.01 29.47
CA PHE A 15 -21.19 27.88 28.59
C PHE A 15 -20.15 27.65 27.48
N LEU A 16 -19.66 28.71 26.84
CA LEU A 16 -18.58 28.64 25.84
C LEU A 16 -17.25 28.18 26.46
N LYS A 17 -16.94 28.59 27.69
CA LYS A 17 -15.78 28.08 28.44
C LYS A 17 -15.96 26.61 28.81
N MET A 18 -17.15 26.18 29.19
CA MET A 18 -17.47 24.79 29.56
C MET A 18 -17.40 23.86 28.34
N GLY A 19 -17.91 24.31 27.19
CA GLY A 19 -17.79 23.61 25.91
C GLY A 19 -16.36 23.56 25.37
N LYS A 20 -15.55 24.62 25.58
CA LYS A 20 -14.11 24.62 25.27
C LYS A 20 -13.30 23.73 26.22
N LYS A 21 -13.72 23.57 27.48
CA LYS A 21 -13.05 22.67 28.45
C LYS A 21 -13.35 21.20 28.12
N SER A 22 -14.62 20.88 27.84
CA SER A 22 -15.05 19.54 27.41
C SER A 22 -14.35 19.07 26.13
N LYS A 23 -14.14 19.96 25.14
CA LYS A 23 -13.36 19.62 23.93
C LYS A 23 -11.84 19.50 24.14
N LYS A 24 -11.28 20.00 25.23
CA LYS A 24 -9.83 20.00 25.48
C LYS A 24 -9.36 18.77 26.26
N ASP A 25 -10.29 18.07 26.91
CA ASP A 25 -10.02 16.87 27.73
C ASP A 25 -10.24 15.54 26.98
N GLU A 26 -10.70 15.56 25.73
CA GLU A 26 -10.63 14.41 24.81
C GLU A 26 -9.26 14.26 24.14
N LYS A 27 -8.17 14.46 24.88
CA LYS A 27 -6.88 13.90 24.47
C LYS A 27 -6.96 12.41 24.70
N LYS A 28 -7.41 11.65 23.69
CA LYS A 28 -7.32 10.19 23.66
C LYS A 28 -5.94 9.80 24.20
N GLU A 29 -5.91 9.14 25.36
CA GLU A 29 -4.69 8.60 25.95
C GLU A 29 -3.95 7.83 24.85
N LYS A 30 -2.69 8.21 24.58
CA LYS A 30 -1.89 7.54 23.57
C LYS A 30 -1.61 6.14 24.08
N LYS A 31 -2.29 5.14 23.51
CA LYS A 31 -2.05 3.73 23.82
C LYS A 31 -0.54 3.44 23.65
N PRO A 32 0.09 2.74 24.60
CA PRO A 32 1.51 2.44 24.51
C PRO A 32 1.79 1.62 23.25
N THR A 33 2.77 2.04 22.46
CA THR A 33 3.20 1.35 21.24
C THR A 33 4.45 0.53 21.50
N VAL A 34 4.58 -0.57 20.76
CA VAL A 34 5.78 -1.39 20.75
C VAL A 34 6.69 -0.99 19.59
N SER A 35 8.00 -1.16 19.76
CA SER A 35 8.96 -0.98 18.66
C SER A 35 8.67 -1.97 17.53
N THR A 36 8.74 -1.51 16.28
CA THR A 36 8.49 -2.32 15.08
C THR A 36 9.38 -3.56 15.03
N PHE A 37 10.67 -3.44 15.36
CA PHE A 37 11.59 -4.58 15.38
C PHE A 37 11.29 -5.58 16.51
N ALA A 38 10.76 -5.11 17.64
CA ALA A 38 10.38 -5.97 18.75
C ALA A 38 9.15 -6.84 18.43
N MET A 39 8.30 -6.41 17.49
CA MET A 39 7.15 -7.19 17.00
C MET A 39 7.61 -8.44 16.25
N PHE A 40 8.66 -8.33 15.43
CA PHE A 40 9.21 -9.44 14.63
C PHE A 40 10.14 -10.38 15.42
N ARG A 41 10.23 -10.26 16.75
CA ARG A 41 11.13 -11.11 17.57
C ARG A 41 10.82 -12.61 17.49
N TYR A 42 9.57 -12.96 17.19
CA TYR A 42 9.11 -14.35 17.07
C TYR A 42 9.35 -14.96 15.68
N SER A 43 9.99 -14.20 14.78
CA SER A 43 10.29 -14.59 13.40
C SER A 43 11.50 -15.52 13.33
N ASN A 44 11.32 -16.73 12.79
CA ASN A 44 12.41 -17.68 12.56
C ASN A 44 13.23 -17.27 11.32
N TRP A 45 14.39 -17.90 11.13
CA TRP A 45 15.21 -17.75 9.93
C TRP A 45 14.41 -17.85 8.60
N LEU A 46 13.52 -18.85 8.48
CA LEU A 46 12.68 -19.01 7.29
C LEU A 46 11.68 -17.86 7.11
N ASP A 47 11.13 -17.36 8.22
CA ASP A 47 10.17 -16.25 8.18
C ASP A 47 10.87 -14.96 7.75
N LYS A 48 12.13 -14.75 8.18
CA LYS A 48 12.99 -13.65 7.70
C LYS A 48 13.33 -13.78 6.22
N LEU A 49 13.59 -15.01 5.74
CA LEU A 49 13.83 -15.26 4.31
C LEU A 49 12.59 -14.92 3.47
N TYR A 50 11.40 -15.35 3.90
CA TYR A 50 10.15 -15.01 3.20
C TYR A 50 9.91 -13.51 3.15
N MET A 51 10.13 -12.79 4.26
CA MET A 51 10.01 -11.32 4.28
C MET A 51 11.03 -10.63 3.35
N LEU A 52 12.27 -11.13 3.28
CA LEU A 52 13.30 -10.58 2.39
C LEU A 52 12.94 -10.80 0.91
N VAL A 53 12.55 -12.02 0.54
CA VAL A 53 12.16 -12.29 -0.85
C VAL A 53 10.87 -11.56 -1.23
N GLY A 54 9.89 -11.49 -0.33
CA GLY A 54 8.65 -10.75 -0.53
C GLY A 54 8.87 -9.25 -0.68
N THR A 55 9.83 -8.66 0.03
CA THR A 55 10.18 -7.23 -0.12
C THR A 55 10.91 -6.94 -1.42
N MET A 56 11.84 -7.79 -1.86
CA MET A 56 12.46 -7.66 -3.19
C MET A 56 11.42 -7.73 -4.31
N ALA A 57 10.48 -8.68 -4.23
CA ALA A 57 9.39 -8.80 -5.18
C ALA A 57 8.45 -7.58 -5.15
N ALA A 58 8.18 -7.01 -3.96
CA ALA A 58 7.39 -5.79 -3.81
C ALA A 58 8.04 -4.57 -4.48
N ILE A 59 9.37 -4.45 -4.40
CA ILE A 59 10.11 -3.37 -5.07
C ILE A 59 9.97 -3.48 -6.59
N ILE A 60 10.14 -4.70 -7.13
CA ILE A 60 9.99 -4.97 -8.57
C ILE A 60 8.56 -4.68 -9.03
N HIS A 61 7.56 -5.16 -8.28
CA HIS A 61 6.15 -4.93 -8.59
C HIS A 61 5.79 -3.42 -8.51
N GLY A 62 6.30 -2.69 -7.52
CA GLY A 62 6.09 -1.25 -7.39
C GLY A 62 6.69 -0.43 -8.53
N ALA A 63 7.83 -0.86 -9.07
CA ALA A 63 8.48 -0.20 -10.21
C ALA A 63 7.78 -0.46 -11.57
N ALA A 64 6.88 -1.44 -11.64
CA ALA A 64 6.23 -1.81 -12.89
C ALA A 64 5.33 -0.72 -13.46
N LEU A 65 4.58 0.01 -12.61
CA LEU A 65 3.70 1.09 -13.09
C LEU A 65 4.48 2.25 -13.74
N PRO A 66 5.55 2.80 -13.13
CA PRO A 66 6.41 3.78 -13.80
C PRO A 66 7.02 3.26 -15.10
N LEU A 67 7.46 2.01 -15.14
CA LEU A 67 8.08 1.42 -16.32
C LEU A 67 7.06 1.29 -17.46
N MET A 68 5.83 0.89 -17.16
CA MET A 68 4.72 0.87 -18.12
C MET A 68 4.42 2.28 -18.67
N MET A 69 4.51 3.32 -17.84
CA MET A 69 4.33 4.70 -18.29
C MET A 69 5.45 5.17 -19.23
N LEU A 70 6.68 4.68 -19.04
CA LEU A 70 7.81 5.00 -19.94
C LEU A 70 7.58 4.37 -21.33
N VAL A 71 7.22 3.08 -21.37
CA VAL A 71 6.87 2.40 -22.62
C VAL A 71 5.69 3.07 -23.33
N PHE A 72 4.70 3.56 -22.56
CA PHE A 72 3.59 4.33 -23.12
C PHE A 72 4.04 5.67 -23.73
N GLY A 73 5.02 6.33 -23.13
CA GLY A 73 5.66 7.52 -23.67
C GLY A 73 6.32 7.26 -25.02
N ASP A 74 7.20 6.27 -25.09
CA ASP A 74 7.92 5.90 -26.33
C ASP A 74 6.95 5.50 -27.46
N MET A 75 5.90 4.76 -27.11
CA MET A 75 4.83 4.39 -28.04
C MET A 75 4.07 5.64 -28.57
N THR A 76 3.80 6.61 -27.70
CA THR A 76 3.13 7.86 -28.08
C THR A 76 4.01 8.71 -29.00
N ASP A 77 5.32 8.78 -28.73
CA ASP A 77 6.28 9.50 -29.56
C ASP A 77 6.39 8.86 -30.96
N SER A 78 6.36 7.53 -31.05
CA SER A 78 6.33 6.80 -32.33
C SER A 78 5.10 7.17 -33.16
N PHE A 79 3.92 7.24 -32.54
CA PHE A 79 2.70 7.74 -33.19
C PHE A 79 2.76 9.23 -33.55
N ALA A 80 3.37 10.06 -32.72
CA ALA A 80 3.51 11.50 -32.99
C ALA A 80 4.41 11.74 -34.19
N ASN A 81 5.57 11.07 -34.26
CA ASN A 81 6.49 11.15 -35.39
C ASN A 81 5.85 10.64 -36.69
N ALA A 82 4.98 9.63 -36.58
CA ALA A 82 4.14 9.15 -37.67
C ALA A 82 3.05 10.13 -38.13
N GLY A 83 2.43 10.84 -37.18
CA GLY A 83 1.32 11.76 -37.44
C GLY A 83 1.73 13.16 -37.91
N ILE A 84 2.99 13.57 -37.70
CA ILE A 84 3.48 14.90 -38.09
C ILE A 84 3.69 14.95 -39.62
N PRO A 85 2.98 15.82 -40.36
CA PRO A 85 3.06 15.95 -41.83
C PRO A 85 4.36 16.64 -42.32
N GLY A 86 5.44 16.63 -41.53
CA GLY A 86 6.74 17.17 -41.90
C GLY A 86 7.60 16.18 -42.71
N ASN A 87 7.32 14.88 -42.58
CA ASN A 87 7.91 13.83 -43.42
C ASN A 87 6.87 13.22 -44.38
N VAL A 88 5.62 13.68 -44.31
CA VAL A 88 4.65 13.44 -45.37
C VAL A 88 4.96 14.44 -46.47
N THR A 89 5.78 14.03 -47.43
CA THR A 89 5.61 14.53 -48.80
C THR A 89 4.19 14.12 -49.21
N PHE A 90 3.20 14.96 -48.89
CA PHE A 90 1.92 14.96 -49.55
C PHE A 90 2.23 15.23 -51.02
N ILE A 91 2.33 14.14 -51.77
CA ILE A 91 2.14 14.00 -53.21
C ILE A 91 2.38 15.31 -53.97
N ASN A 92 3.65 15.58 -54.29
CA ASN A 92 3.98 16.19 -55.58
C ASN A 92 5.21 15.51 -56.20
N THR A 93 5.20 14.18 -56.21
CA THR A 93 6.21 13.39 -56.91
C THR A 93 5.51 12.37 -57.80
N THR A 94 5.23 12.83 -59.02
CA THR A 94 4.82 12.01 -60.17
C THR A 94 5.96 11.15 -60.72
N ASN A 95 7.16 11.13 -60.15
CA ASN A 95 8.26 10.31 -60.64
C ASN A 95 9.30 10.07 -59.53
N GLY A 96 9.35 8.86 -58.98
CA GLY A 96 10.39 8.48 -58.03
C GLY A 96 9.96 7.45 -57.01
N SER A 97 9.36 6.33 -57.46
CA SER A 97 9.28 5.13 -56.64
C SER A 97 10.70 4.63 -56.39
N ASN A 98 11.31 4.98 -55.25
CA ASN A 98 12.42 4.22 -54.71
C ASN A 98 11.83 2.91 -54.16
N PRO A 99 12.08 1.74 -54.78
CA PRO A 99 11.47 0.47 -54.37
C PRO A 99 12.14 -0.16 -53.14
N ASN A 100 13.11 0.53 -52.52
CA ASN A 100 13.96 0.01 -51.45
C ASN A 100 13.63 0.56 -50.06
N GLU A 101 12.69 1.50 -49.94
CA GLU A 101 12.22 1.99 -48.64
C GLU A 101 10.92 1.27 -48.29
N PRO A 102 10.85 0.53 -47.17
CA PRO A 102 9.62 -0.13 -46.78
C PRO A 102 8.52 0.92 -46.60
N PRO A 103 7.27 0.63 -47.01
CA PRO A 103 6.18 1.56 -46.83
C PRO A 103 6.06 1.91 -45.34
N PHE A 104 5.86 3.20 -45.05
CA PHE A 104 5.76 3.78 -43.70
C PHE A 104 4.92 2.95 -42.70
N VAL A 105 3.88 2.27 -43.19
CA VAL A 105 3.04 1.34 -42.40
C VAL A 105 3.80 0.15 -41.82
N ASN A 106 4.83 -0.37 -42.50
CA ASN A 106 5.62 -1.51 -42.04
C ASN A 106 6.57 -1.13 -40.89
N ILE A 107 7.10 0.10 -40.89
CA ILE A 107 7.98 0.60 -39.81
C ILE A 107 7.19 0.73 -38.51
N LEU A 108 5.97 1.29 -38.59
CA LEU A 108 5.09 1.39 -37.42
C LEU A 108 4.60 0.03 -36.93
N GLU A 109 4.33 -0.91 -37.85
CA GLU A 109 3.97 -2.28 -37.47
C GLU A 109 5.09 -2.96 -36.64
N GLU A 110 6.35 -2.78 -37.03
CA GLU A 110 7.51 -3.30 -36.31
C GLU A 110 7.71 -2.65 -34.92
N GLU A 111 7.53 -1.33 -34.82
CA GLU A 111 7.62 -0.62 -33.54
C GLU A 111 6.49 -1.02 -32.59
N MET A 112 5.25 -1.10 -33.08
CA MET A 112 4.08 -1.45 -32.27
C MET A 112 4.11 -2.90 -31.78
N THR A 113 4.58 -3.83 -32.62
CA THR A 113 4.77 -5.23 -32.20
C THR A 113 5.85 -5.35 -31.12
N THR A 114 6.93 -4.56 -31.21
CA THR A 114 7.97 -4.51 -30.17
C THR A 114 7.42 -3.98 -28.84
N TYR A 115 6.65 -2.88 -28.85
CA TYR A 115 6.00 -2.37 -27.64
C TYR A 115 5.00 -3.37 -27.05
N ALA A 116 4.24 -4.08 -27.88
CA ALA A 116 3.32 -5.13 -27.42
C ALA A 116 4.06 -6.27 -26.68
N TYR A 117 5.25 -6.66 -27.15
CA TYR A 117 6.09 -7.63 -26.43
C TYR A 117 6.57 -7.10 -25.07
N TYR A 118 6.97 -5.82 -24.98
CA TYR A 118 7.34 -5.22 -23.69
C TYR A 118 6.17 -5.21 -22.70
N TYR A 119 4.97 -4.80 -23.14
CA TYR A 119 3.77 -4.82 -22.30
C TYR A 119 3.43 -6.23 -21.79
N SER A 120 3.51 -7.24 -22.67
CA SER A 120 3.28 -8.63 -22.31
C SER A 120 4.30 -9.14 -21.29
N GLY A 121 5.60 -8.83 -21.51
CA GLY A 121 6.69 -9.21 -20.61
C GLY A 121 6.57 -8.60 -19.22
N ILE A 122 6.24 -7.31 -19.13
CA ILE A 122 6.02 -6.63 -17.84
C ILE A 122 4.81 -7.22 -17.13
N GLY A 123 3.70 -7.46 -17.83
CA GLY A 123 2.50 -8.07 -17.25
C GLY A 123 2.78 -9.46 -16.67
N ALA A 124 3.50 -10.31 -17.39
CA ALA A 124 3.92 -11.62 -16.89
C ALA A 124 4.86 -11.52 -15.68
N GLY A 125 5.81 -10.59 -15.71
CA GLY A 125 6.72 -10.33 -14.59
C GLY A 125 5.99 -9.86 -13.33
N VAL A 126 5.03 -8.93 -13.50
CA VAL A 126 4.18 -8.43 -12.42
C VAL A 126 3.34 -9.53 -11.82
N LEU A 127 2.75 -10.41 -12.64
CA LEU A 127 1.95 -11.54 -12.15
C LEU A 127 2.75 -12.40 -11.16
N VAL A 128 3.98 -12.78 -11.54
CA VAL A 128 4.86 -13.60 -10.70
C VAL A 128 5.34 -12.82 -9.47
N ALA A 129 5.76 -11.57 -9.65
CA ALA A 129 6.25 -10.73 -8.55
C ALA A 129 5.16 -10.48 -7.50
N ALA A 130 3.93 -10.14 -7.94
CA ALA A 130 2.79 -9.92 -7.06
C ALA A 130 2.41 -11.18 -6.30
N TYR A 131 2.41 -12.34 -6.97
CA TYR A 131 2.14 -13.62 -6.32
C TYR A 131 3.16 -13.94 -5.22
N ILE A 132 4.46 -13.79 -5.52
CA ILE A 132 5.55 -14.03 -4.55
C ILE A 132 5.46 -13.04 -3.39
N GLN A 133 5.25 -11.76 -3.68
CA GLN A 133 5.10 -10.70 -2.68
C GLN A 133 4.00 -11.06 -1.68
N VAL A 134 2.77 -11.29 -2.15
CA VAL A 134 1.62 -11.53 -1.26
C VAL A 134 1.76 -12.86 -0.54
N SER A 135 2.09 -13.93 -1.27
CA SER A 135 2.19 -15.27 -0.68
C SER A 135 3.22 -15.34 0.44
N PHE A 136 4.40 -14.74 0.24
CA PHE A 136 5.48 -14.84 1.21
C PHE A 136 5.23 -13.99 2.44
N TRP A 137 4.62 -12.81 2.29
CA TRP A 137 4.18 -12.00 3.44
C TRP A 137 3.07 -12.71 4.23
N CYS A 138 2.06 -13.27 3.57
CA CYS A 138 0.99 -14.02 4.25
C CYS A 138 1.52 -15.27 4.98
N LEU A 139 2.44 -16.02 4.37
CA LEU A 139 3.06 -17.19 5.00
C LEU A 139 3.89 -16.80 6.23
N ALA A 140 4.68 -15.72 6.14
CA ALA A 140 5.48 -15.22 7.26
C ALA A 140 4.60 -14.71 8.41
N ALA A 141 3.53 -13.94 8.10
CA ALA A 141 2.58 -13.44 9.08
C ALA A 141 1.84 -14.58 9.78
N GLY A 142 1.27 -15.53 9.03
CA GLY A 142 0.54 -16.67 9.60
C GLY A 142 1.39 -17.51 10.55
N ARG A 143 2.65 -17.77 10.19
CA ARG A 143 3.60 -18.50 11.05
C ARG A 143 3.91 -17.74 12.34
N GLN A 144 4.08 -16.42 12.27
CA GLN A 144 4.35 -15.58 13.45
C GLN A 144 3.13 -15.50 14.37
N ILE A 145 1.94 -15.28 13.81
CA ILE A 145 0.68 -15.20 14.57
C ILE A 145 0.38 -16.50 15.31
N LEU A 146 0.59 -17.65 14.67
CA LEU A 146 0.42 -18.94 15.35
C LEU A 146 1.35 -19.08 16.56
N ARG A 147 2.59 -18.61 16.47
CA ARG A 147 3.53 -18.61 17.62
C ARG A 147 3.10 -17.63 18.69
N ILE A 148 2.67 -16.42 18.30
CA ILE A 148 2.18 -15.40 19.24
C ILE A 148 0.97 -15.93 20.00
N ARG A 149 -0.04 -16.53 19.33
CA ARG A 149 -1.21 -17.13 19.98
C ARG A 149 -0.82 -18.21 20.99
N LYS A 150 0.11 -19.11 20.64
CA LYS A 150 0.59 -20.18 21.54
C LYS A 150 1.30 -19.60 22.77
N GLN A 151 2.22 -18.66 22.58
CA GLN A 151 2.98 -18.06 23.67
C GLN A 151 2.09 -17.19 24.57
N PHE A 152 1.14 -16.45 23.97
CA PHE A 152 0.22 -15.61 24.72
C PHE A 152 -0.75 -16.44 25.56
N PHE A 153 -1.34 -17.50 24.99
CA PHE A 153 -2.18 -18.43 25.74
C PHE A 153 -1.40 -19.12 26.87
N HIS A 154 -0.17 -19.58 26.58
CA HIS A 154 0.69 -20.19 27.60
C HIS A 154 1.04 -19.21 28.74
N ALA A 155 1.28 -17.93 28.43
CA ALA A 155 1.57 -16.90 29.43
C ALA A 155 0.35 -16.61 30.32
N ILE A 156 -0.85 -16.51 29.74
CA ILE A 156 -2.10 -16.30 30.50
C ILE A 156 -2.36 -17.46 31.46
N MET A 157 -2.20 -18.70 31.00
CA MET A 157 -2.45 -19.90 31.82
C MET A 157 -1.47 -20.08 32.99
N ARG A 158 -0.31 -19.41 32.96
CA ARG A 158 0.70 -19.46 34.04
C ARG A 158 0.54 -18.35 35.08
N GLN A 159 -0.45 -17.49 34.90
CA GLN A 159 -0.67 -16.35 35.77
C GLN A 159 -1.37 -16.79 37.07
N GLU A 160 -1.07 -16.10 38.18
CA GLU A 160 -1.65 -16.40 39.49
C GLU A 160 -3.14 -16.03 39.57
N ILE A 161 -3.88 -16.68 40.48
CA ILE A 161 -5.33 -16.47 40.63
C ILE A 161 -5.66 -15.00 40.97
N GLY A 162 -4.83 -14.33 41.78
CA GLY A 162 -5.03 -12.93 42.16
C GLY A 162 -4.92 -11.94 41.00
N TRP A 163 -4.27 -12.33 39.89
CA TRP A 163 -4.26 -11.51 38.67
C TRP A 163 -5.59 -11.60 37.92
N PHE A 164 -6.26 -12.77 37.96
CA PHE A 164 -7.57 -12.94 37.36
C PHE A 164 -8.66 -12.20 38.14
N ASP A 165 -8.48 -11.99 39.45
CA ASP A 165 -9.43 -11.21 40.27
C ASP A 165 -9.46 -9.71 39.89
N VAL A 166 -8.39 -9.19 39.27
CA VAL A 166 -8.28 -7.77 38.86
C VAL A 166 -8.44 -7.53 37.36
N HIS A 167 -8.57 -8.58 36.54
CA HIS A 167 -8.75 -8.47 35.08
C HIS A 167 -10.07 -9.12 34.65
N ASP A 168 -10.81 -8.46 33.76
CA ASP A 168 -12.02 -9.05 33.18
C ASP A 168 -11.68 -10.20 32.22
N VAL A 169 -12.20 -11.39 32.52
CA VAL A 169 -12.02 -12.60 31.70
C VAL A 169 -12.68 -12.45 30.32
N GLY A 170 -13.77 -11.67 30.23
CA GLY A 170 -14.41 -11.34 28.95
C GLY A 170 -13.48 -10.53 28.04
N GLU A 171 -12.86 -9.48 28.59
CA GLU A 171 -11.87 -8.69 27.87
C GLU A 171 -10.67 -9.54 27.44
N LEU A 172 -10.18 -10.45 28.29
CA LEU A 172 -9.02 -11.29 27.97
C LEU A 172 -9.25 -12.19 26.75
N ASN A 173 -10.44 -12.79 26.63
CA ASN A 173 -10.79 -13.59 25.46
C ASN A 173 -10.86 -12.75 24.19
N THR A 174 -11.42 -11.54 24.30
CA THR A 174 -11.44 -10.57 23.19
C THR A 174 -10.03 -10.14 22.80
N ARG A 175 -9.12 -9.88 23.74
CA ARG A 175 -7.72 -9.52 23.43
C ARG A 175 -6.94 -10.66 22.76
N LEU A 176 -7.17 -11.90 23.19
CA LEU A 176 -6.57 -13.09 22.55
C LEU A 176 -7.00 -13.24 21.09
N THR A 177 -8.23 -12.85 20.76
CA THR A 177 -8.76 -12.99 19.41
C THR A 177 -8.53 -11.75 18.58
N ASP A 178 -9.08 -10.60 19.00
CA ASP A 178 -9.15 -9.37 18.23
C ASP A 178 -7.82 -8.65 18.16
N ASP A 179 -7.09 -8.49 19.27
CA ASP A 179 -5.81 -7.78 19.23
C ASP A 179 -4.76 -8.59 18.48
N VAL A 180 -4.81 -9.92 18.56
CA VAL A 180 -3.93 -10.78 17.74
C VAL A 180 -4.32 -10.74 16.26
N SER A 181 -5.60 -10.61 15.93
CA SER A 181 -6.03 -10.40 14.54
C SER A 181 -5.54 -9.05 14.00
N LYS A 182 -5.60 -7.97 14.79
CA LYS A 182 -5.02 -6.66 14.42
C LYS A 182 -3.50 -6.68 14.22
N ILE A 183 -2.78 -7.62 14.83
CA ILE A 183 -1.33 -7.82 14.62
C ILE A 183 -1.08 -8.53 13.29
N ASN A 184 -2.05 -9.30 12.78
CA ASN A 184 -1.95 -10.03 11.53
C ASN A 184 -2.31 -9.17 10.31
N GLU A 185 -3.18 -8.17 10.50
CA GLU A 185 -3.50 -7.12 9.52
C GLU A 185 -2.30 -6.18 9.29
#